data_AF-A0A1H8T328-F1
#
_entry.id   AF-A0A1H8T328-F1
#
_cell.length_a   1.000
_cell.length_b   1.000
_cell.length_c   1.000
_cell.angle_alpha   90.00
_cell.angle_beta   90.00
_cell.angle_gamma   90.00
#
_symmetry.space_group_name_H-M   'P 1'
#
loop_
_entity.id
_entity.type
_entity.pdbx_description
1 polymer ?
#
loop_
_entity_poly.entity_id
_entity_poly.type
_entity_poly.pdbx_seq_one_letter_code
_entity_poly.pdbx_strand_id
1 'polypeptide(L)'
;MAKPTKSEYIRWVKGSLNRLLGASLADDANIFPDYRSWLITFQMKQKLVVHAQVDRPTQDALIKANRKHAGYVRWIQTALLISGEGVKTKGKPIVADGIWGAHTEQAVKDFQAMHEKVKADGWVGANTERLLMLRTGTVPPGRTKVLRDPKPDPVVPIWDIPVPDDPIPEFIEFGYRFKTSEGVSISLSKGGVTAGVLHLEETSNRTVMKLNYAAIGVGLSPIPAAAERSTTDMPSVGSIIRNRLYGRDALTLNDITGFCLIYQGVFVSGVNPGGYGTIMLLSVGSGLVYAYGATVLTGGYGVVAVPAIVASSCHSMVGMIGINNGSPNVGVSGAIGYLGFGDVGEKIDKLKGLVDA
;
A
#
# COMPACT_ATOMS: atom_id res chain seq x y z
N MET A 1 11.57 -33.53 4.83
CA MET A 1 11.88 -32.13 4.43
C MET A 1 11.49 -31.12 5.51
N ALA A 2 12.09 -29.94 5.55
CA ALA A 2 11.76 -28.89 6.52
C ALA A 2 10.55 -28.05 6.06
N LYS A 3 9.82 -27.42 7.00
CA LYS A 3 8.83 -26.37 6.75
C LYS A 3 9.46 -25.25 5.90
N PRO A 4 8.69 -24.48 5.11
CA PRO A 4 9.23 -23.35 4.38
C PRO A 4 9.86 -22.35 5.36
N THR A 5 11.01 -21.84 4.97
CA THR A 5 11.68 -20.76 5.68
C THR A 5 10.82 -19.49 5.64
N LYS A 6 11.08 -18.55 6.56
CA LYS A 6 10.45 -17.22 6.54
C LYS A 6 10.56 -16.55 5.17
N SER A 7 11.73 -16.68 4.53
CA SER A 7 12.02 -16.16 3.19
C SER A 7 11.14 -16.78 2.11
N GLU A 8 10.92 -18.09 2.15
CA GLU A 8 10.03 -18.79 1.20
C GLU A 8 8.56 -18.41 1.42
N TYR A 9 8.16 -18.24 2.68
CA TYR A 9 6.81 -17.77 3.00
C TYR A 9 6.55 -16.36 2.46
N ILE A 10 7.49 -15.42 2.66
CA ILE A 10 7.38 -14.06 2.13
C ILE A 10 7.27 -14.07 0.60
N ARG A 11 8.09 -14.88 -0.10
CA ARG A 11 8.00 -15.04 -1.55
C ARG A 11 6.65 -15.59 -2.00
N TRP A 12 6.09 -16.55 -1.25
CA TRP A 12 4.74 -17.07 -1.52
C TRP A 12 3.66 -15.99 -1.38
N VAL A 13 3.74 -15.15 -0.33
CA VAL A 13 2.80 -14.02 -0.16
C VAL A 13 2.96 -13.02 -1.30
N LYS A 14 4.18 -12.61 -1.63
CA LYS A 14 4.45 -11.69 -2.75
C LYS A 14 3.93 -12.23 -4.07
N GLY A 15 4.21 -13.49 -4.37
CA GLY A 15 3.67 -14.15 -5.56
C GLY A 15 2.15 -14.18 -5.57
N SER A 16 1.51 -14.33 -4.40
CA SER A 16 0.05 -14.24 -4.25
C SER A 16 -0.46 -12.84 -4.56
N LEU A 17 0.18 -11.79 -4.03
CA LEU A 17 -0.20 -10.41 -4.30
C LEU A 17 0.01 -10.06 -5.78
N ASN A 18 1.11 -10.50 -6.38
CA ASN A 18 1.43 -10.28 -7.79
C ASN A 18 0.33 -10.84 -8.71
N ARG A 19 -0.10 -12.09 -8.48
CA ARG A 19 -1.13 -12.72 -9.31
C ARG A 19 -2.55 -12.24 -9.01
N LEU A 20 -2.87 -11.91 -7.75
CA LEU A 20 -4.23 -11.53 -7.35
C LEU A 20 -4.54 -10.05 -7.60
N LEU A 21 -3.52 -9.18 -7.53
CA LEU A 21 -3.68 -7.72 -7.62
C LEU A 21 -2.85 -7.09 -8.74
N GLY A 22 -2.07 -7.87 -9.50
CA GLY A 22 -1.15 -7.32 -10.50
C GLY A 22 0.03 -6.58 -9.86
N ALA A 23 0.34 -6.87 -8.59
CA ALA A 23 1.48 -6.27 -7.92
C ALA A 23 2.77 -6.62 -8.69
N SER A 24 3.69 -5.66 -8.85
CA SER A 24 4.99 -5.89 -9.49
C SER A 24 6.09 -6.08 -8.43
N LEU A 25 5.83 -6.91 -7.41
CA LEU A 25 6.78 -7.15 -6.32
C LEU A 25 7.89 -8.10 -6.76
N ALA A 26 9.13 -7.78 -6.41
CA ALA A 26 10.27 -8.66 -6.63
C ALA A 26 10.12 -10.00 -5.88
N ASP A 27 10.47 -11.12 -6.56
CA ASP A 27 10.53 -12.48 -5.97
C ASP A 27 11.79 -12.65 -5.10
N ASP A 28 11.79 -11.92 -3.99
CA ASP A 28 12.82 -11.96 -2.96
C ASP A 28 12.19 -12.04 -1.55
N ALA A 29 13.03 -12.19 -0.53
CA ALA A 29 12.59 -12.29 0.86
C ALA A 29 12.46 -10.92 1.56
N ASN A 30 12.67 -9.81 0.83
CA ASN A 30 12.78 -8.49 1.43
C ASN A 30 11.39 -7.89 1.68
N ILE A 31 11.12 -7.44 2.90
CA ILE A 31 9.84 -6.81 3.24
C ILE A 31 9.98 -5.30 3.00
N PHE A 32 9.81 -4.87 1.75
CA PHE A 32 9.79 -3.44 1.40
C PHE A 32 8.43 -2.78 1.69
N PRO A 33 8.37 -1.44 1.78
CA PRO A 33 7.11 -0.70 1.95
C PRO A 33 6.03 -1.08 0.93
N ASP A 34 6.40 -1.27 -0.33
CA ASP A 34 5.49 -1.69 -1.41
C ASP A 34 4.77 -2.99 -1.10
N TYR A 35 5.47 -3.99 -0.53
CA TYR A 35 4.86 -5.25 -0.12
C TYR A 35 3.74 -5.04 0.90
N ARG A 36 3.95 -4.15 1.87
CA ARG A 36 2.95 -3.83 2.89
C ARG A 36 1.76 -3.08 2.31
N SER A 37 2.00 -2.16 1.36
CA SER A 37 0.93 -1.44 0.66
C SER A 37 0.04 -2.38 -0.13
N TRP A 38 0.62 -3.34 -0.86
CA TRP A 38 -0.15 -4.36 -1.58
C TRP A 38 -0.90 -5.30 -0.64
N LEU A 39 -0.33 -5.61 0.54
CA LEU A 39 -1.00 -6.41 1.54
C LEU A 39 -2.20 -5.68 2.17
N ILE A 40 -2.08 -4.37 2.42
CA ILE A 40 -3.19 -3.52 2.85
C ILE A 40 -4.30 -3.52 1.79
N THR A 41 -3.96 -3.29 0.53
CA THR A 41 -4.91 -3.32 -0.59
C THR A 41 -5.64 -4.66 -0.64
N PHE A 42 -4.92 -5.76 -0.43
CA PHE A 42 -5.53 -7.09 -0.34
C PHE A 42 -6.50 -7.20 0.85
N GLN A 43 -6.08 -6.80 2.05
CA GLN A 43 -6.91 -6.85 3.26
C GLN A 43 -8.20 -6.02 3.10
N MET A 44 -8.10 -4.81 2.55
CA MET A 44 -9.27 -3.97 2.24
C MET A 44 -10.21 -4.65 1.24
N LYS A 45 -9.67 -5.18 0.14
CA LYS A 45 -10.46 -5.86 -0.89
C LYS A 45 -11.17 -7.12 -0.36
N GLN A 46 -10.55 -7.82 0.59
CA GLN A 46 -11.12 -9.00 1.24
C GLN A 46 -11.97 -8.66 2.48
N LYS A 47 -12.16 -7.37 2.82
CA LYS A 47 -12.88 -6.92 4.02
C LYS A 47 -12.31 -7.53 5.32
N LEU A 48 -10.99 -7.66 5.38
CA LEU A 48 -10.25 -8.10 6.56
C LEU A 48 -9.84 -6.91 7.42
N VAL A 49 -9.39 -7.19 8.65
CA VAL A 49 -8.73 -6.19 9.48
C VAL A 49 -7.46 -5.71 8.77
N VAL A 50 -7.30 -4.39 8.64
CA VAL A 50 -6.18 -3.79 7.94
C VAL A 50 -5.06 -3.52 8.92
N HIS A 51 -4.00 -4.32 8.84
CA HIS A 51 -2.84 -4.18 9.74
C HIS A 51 -1.50 -4.44 9.05
N ALA A 52 -1.48 -4.70 7.73
CA ALA A 52 -0.26 -4.90 6.93
C ALA A 52 0.63 -6.06 7.42
N GLN A 53 0.03 -7.04 8.09
CA GLN A 53 0.70 -8.29 8.47
C GLN A 53 -0.12 -9.46 7.94
N VAL A 54 0.52 -10.61 7.74
CA VAL A 54 -0.18 -11.82 7.30
C VAL A 54 -0.52 -12.64 8.54
N ASP A 55 -1.68 -12.36 9.12
CA ASP A 55 -2.28 -13.17 10.16
C ASP A 55 -3.02 -14.38 9.54
N ARG A 56 -3.61 -15.22 10.40
CA ARG A 56 -4.32 -16.42 9.95
C ARG A 56 -5.52 -16.11 9.03
N PRO A 57 -6.41 -15.14 9.35
CA PRO A 57 -7.44 -14.68 8.42
C PRO A 57 -6.89 -14.24 7.06
N THR A 58 -5.81 -13.45 7.05
CA THR A 58 -5.19 -12.97 5.80
C THR A 58 -4.59 -14.13 4.99
N GLN A 59 -3.92 -15.08 5.65
CA GLN A 59 -3.39 -16.28 5.01
C GLN A 59 -4.51 -17.12 4.38
N ASP A 60 -5.59 -17.37 5.12
CA ASP A 60 -6.74 -18.15 4.64
C ASP A 60 -7.41 -17.45 3.44
N ALA A 61 -7.52 -16.13 3.49
CA ALA A 61 -8.04 -15.34 2.39
C ALA A 61 -7.14 -15.40 1.16
N LEU A 62 -5.81 -15.34 1.31
CA LEU A 62 -4.87 -15.52 0.20
C LEU A 62 -5.03 -16.89 -0.44
N ILE A 63 -5.10 -17.96 0.35
CA ILE A 63 -5.33 -19.33 -0.14
C ILE A 63 -6.65 -19.43 -0.92
N LYS A 64 -7.74 -18.91 -0.36
CA LYS A 64 -9.06 -18.90 -1.01
C LYS A 64 -9.08 -18.10 -2.31
N ALA A 65 -8.43 -16.93 -2.32
CA ALA A 65 -8.34 -16.09 -3.51
C ALA A 65 -7.50 -16.75 -4.60
N ASN A 66 -6.38 -17.36 -4.23
CA ASN A 66 -5.52 -18.11 -5.15
C ASN A 66 -6.25 -19.28 -5.82
N ARG A 67 -7.08 -20.02 -5.07
CA ARG A 67 -7.93 -21.10 -5.60
C ARG A 67 -8.92 -20.64 -6.68
N LYS A 68 -9.26 -19.34 -6.73
CA LYS A 68 -10.15 -18.75 -7.75
C LYS A 68 -9.40 -18.21 -8.97
N HIS A 69 -8.07 -18.12 -8.92
CA HIS A 69 -7.27 -17.53 -9.99
C HIS A 69 -6.93 -18.59 -11.05
N ALA A 70 -7.58 -18.54 -12.21
CA ALA A 70 -7.50 -19.59 -13.23
C ALA A 70 -6.07 -19.94 -13.68
N GLY A 71 -5.19 -18.93 -13.84
CA GLY A 71 -3.79 -19.18 -14.21
C GLY A 71 -3.00 -19.92 -13.12
N TYR A 72 -3.34 -19.71 -11.85
CA TYR A 72 -2.68 -20.38 -10.72
C TYR A 72 -3.20 -21.81 -10.57
N VAL A 73 -4.51 -22.01 -10.73
CA VAL A 73 -5.13 -23.34 -10.75
C VAL A 73 -4.58 -24.18 -11.89
N ARG A 74 -4.45 -23.61 -13.09
CA ARG A 74 -3.86 -24.29 -14.25
C ARG A 74 -2.43 -24.72 -13.96
N TRP A 75 -1.63 -23.84 -13.35
CA TRP A 75 -0.28 -24.21 -12.93
C TRP A 75 -0.27 -25.37 -11.93
N ILE A 76 -1.16 -25.37 -10.92
CA ILE A 76 -1.28 -26.49 -9.96
C ILE A 76 -1.64 -27.79 -10.68
N GLN A 77 -2.64 -27.76 -11.56
CA GLN A 77 -3.07 -28.95 -12.32
C GLN A 77 -1.92 -29.48 -13.19
N THR A 78 -1.18 -28.61 -13.88
CA THR A 78 0.01 -29.00 -14.64
C THR A 78 1.10 -29.59 -13.74
N ALA A 79 1.37 -28.97 -12.59
CA ALA A 79 2.38 -29.46 -11.65
C ALA A 79 2.00 -30.85 -11.10
N LEU A 80 0.72 -31.09 -10.79
CA LEU A 80 0.22 -32.40 -10.36
C LEU A 80 0.31 -33.45 -11.47
N LEU A 81 0.05 -33.08 -12.72
CA LEU A 81 0.24 -33.98 -13.87
C LEU A 81 1.72 -34.36 -14.03
N ILE A 82 2.63 -33.39 -13.95
CA ILE A 82 4.08 -33.62 -14.02
C ILE A 82 4.57 -34.48 -12.84
N SER A 83 4.02 -34.26 -11.64
CA SER A 83 4.39 -35.07 -10.46
C SER A 83 3.84 -36.50 -10.51
N GLY A 84 2.97 -36.82 -11.48
CA GLY A 84 2.31 -38.12 -11.63
C GLY A 84 1.06 -38.31 -10.77
N GLU A 85 0.71 -37.36 -9.91
CA GLU A 85 -0.43 -37.46 -9.00
C GLU A 85 -1.75 -37.05 -9.67
N GLY A 86 -1.68 -36.18 -10.66
CA GLY A 86 -2.83 -35.80 -11.49
C GLY A 86 -3.37 -36.94 -12.35
N VAL A 87 -2.62 -38.04 -12.52
CA VAL A 87 -3.02 -39.20 -13.35
C VAL A 87 -3.72 -40.28 -12.51
N LYS A 88 -3.43 -40.37 -11.22
CA LYS A 88 -3.90 -41.44 -10.32
C LYS A 88 -5.31 -41.21 -9.76
N THR A 89 -5.88 -40.02 -9.95
CA THR A 89 -7.18 -39.65 -9.35
C THR A 89 -8.35 -40.41 -9.99
N LYS A 90 -8.84 -41.47 -9.33
CA LYS A 90 -10.04 -42.24 -9.72
C LYS A 90 -10.03 -42.73 -11.19
N GLY A 91 -8.85 -43.05 -11.73
CA GLY A 91 -8.69 -43.64 -13.07
C GLY A 91 -8.88 -42.70 -14.25
N LYS A 92 -9.03 -41.37 -14.03
CA LYS A 92 -9.02 -40.36 -15.09
C LYS A 92 -8.02 -39.25 -14.77
N PRO A 93 -7.15 -38.86 -15.70
CA PRO A 93 -6.26 -37.73 -15.49
C PRO A 93 -7.04 -36.44 -15.25
N ILE A 94 -6.54 -35.59 -14.35
CA ILE A 94 -7.05 -34.22 -14.22
C ILE A 94 -6.76 -33.42 -15.50
N VAL A 95 -7.61 -32.45 -15.82
CA VAL A 95 -7.40 -31.54 -16.95
C VAL A 95 -6.84 -30.22 -16.41
N ALA A 96 -5.84 -29.64 -17.09
CA ALA A 96 -5.27 -28.34 -16.75
C ALA A 96 -6.11 -27.17 -17.32
N ASP A 97 -7.40 -27.14 -16.97
CA ASP A 97 -8.37 -26.16 -17.47
C ASP A 97 -8.33 -24.81 -16.72
N GLY A 98 -7.74 -24.78 -15.52
CA GLY A 98 -7.75 -23.63 -14.61
C GLY A 98 -8.99 -23.54 -13.74
N ILE A 99 -9.81 -24.60 -13.67
CA ILE A 99 -11.02 -24.69 -12.86
C ILE A 99 -10.77 -25.62 -11.67
N TRP A 100 -11.01 -25.12 -10.46
CA TRP A 100 -10.83 -25.94 -9.27
C TRP A 100 -12.01 -26.90 -9.05
N GLY A 101 -11.95 -28.08 -9.67
CA GLY A 101 -12.95 -29.14 -9.51
C GLY A 101 -12.62 -30.16 -8.41
N ALA A 102 -13.55 -31.09 -8.18
CA ALA A 102 -13.38 -32.19 -7.22
C ALA A 102 -12.17 -33.09 -7.54
N HIS A 103 -11.88 -33.29 -8.83
CA HIS A 103 -10.69 -34.05 -9.26
C HIS A 103 -9.38 -33.34 -8.93
N THR A 104 -9.32 -32.01 -9.12
CA THR A 104 -8.14 -31.21 -8.72
C THR A 104 -7.96 -31.25 -7.21
N GLU A 105 -9.04 -31.10 -6.43
CA GLU A 105 -8.97 -31.18 -4.97
C GLU A 105 -8.47 -32.55 -4.50
N GLN A 106 -8.96 -33.65 -5.09
CA GLN A 106 -8.50 -34.98 -4.76
C GLN A 106 -7.03 -35.18 -5.12
N ALA A 107 -6.60 -34.76 -6.31
CA ALA A 107 -5.19 -34.84 -6.72
C ALA A 107 -4.27 -34.06 -5.78
N VAL A 108 -4.70 -32.90 -5.27
CA VAL A 108 -3.97 -32.15 -4.25
C VAL A 108 -3.89 -32.94 -2.95
N LYS A 109 -4.99 -33.55 -2.49
CA LYS A 109 -4.98 -34.39 -1.27
C LYS A 109 -4.08 -35.60 -1.42
N ASP A 110 -4.11 -36.26 -2.56
CA ASP A 110 -3.25 -37.41 -2.87
C ASP A 110 -1.78 -36.98 -2.86
N PHE A 111 -1.45 -35.86 -3.53
CA PHE A 111 -0.12 -35.27 -3.49
C PHE A 111 0.32 -34.92 -2.06
N GLN A 112 -0.53 -34.27 -1.27
CA GLN A 112 -0.23 -33.92 0.11
C GLN A 112 -0.04 -35.17 0.98
N ALA A 113 -0.86 -36.21 0.81
CA ALA A 113 -0.80 -37.45 1.57
C ALA A 113 0.51 -38.23 1.32
N MET A 114 1.08 -38.11 0.12
CA MET A 114 2.40 -38.68 -0.19
C MET A 114 3.56 -37.94 0.49
N HIS A 115 3.32 -36.76 1.06
CA HIS A 115 4.34 -35.96 1.71
C HIS A 115 4.03 -35.83 3.20
N GLU A 116 4.72 -36.62 4.03
CA GLU A 116 4.51 -36.79 5.49
C GLU A 116 4.39 -35.51 6.33
N LYS A 117 4.80 -34.35 5.80
CA LYS A 117 4.86 -33.06 6.52
C LYS A 117 3.87 -32.02 6.03
N VAL A 118 2.91 -32.43 5.20
CA VAL A 118 1.80 -31.58 4.77
C VAL A 118 0.49 -32.29 5.11
N LYS A 119 -0.43 -31.58 5.74
CA LYS A 119 -1.76 -32.11 6.01
C LYS A 119 -2.49 -32.28 4.67
N ALA A 120 -3.09 -33.45 4.45
CA ALA A 120 -3.90 -33.74 3.27
C ALA A 120 -5.29 -33.05 3.34
N ASP A 121 -5.29 -31.72 3.39
CA ASP A 121 -6.47 -30.88 3.56
C ASP A 121 -7.07 -30.37 2.23
N GLY A 122 -6.39 -30.60 1.11
CA GLY A 122 -6.80 -30.14 -0.22
C GLY A 122 -6.54 -28.65 -0.46
N TRP A 123 -5.84 -27.95 0.44
CA TRP A 123 -5.54 -26.52 0.33
C TRP A 123 -4.07 -26.29 -0.05
N VAL A 124 -3.86 -25.51 -1.11
CA VAL A 124 -2.50 -25.19 -1.57
C VAL A 124 -2.02 -23.90 -0.90
N GLY A 125 -1.38 -24.07 0.25
CA GLY A 125 -0.60 -23.02 0.95
C GLY A 125 0.87 -23.02 0.56
N ALA A 126 1.68 -22.23 1.27
CA ALA A 126 3.12 -22.08 0.99
C ALA A 126 3.89 -23.41 0.94
N ASN A 127 3.56 -24.36 1.84
CA ASN A 127 4.21 -25.68 1.88
C ASN A 127 3.93 -26.49 0.61
N THR A 128 2.66 -26.58 0.22
CA THR A 128 2.24 -27.39 -0.93
C THR A 128 2.76 -26.78 -2.23
N GLU A 129 2.68 -25.45 -2.39
CA GLU A 129 3.24 -24.76 -3.56
C GLU A 129 4.74 -25.02 -3.68
N ARG A 130 5.49 -24.88 -2.57
CA ARG A 130 6.93 -25.15 -2.53
C ARG A 130 7.27 -26.59 -2.96
N LEU A 131 6.52 -27.57 -2.46
CA LEU A 131 6.76 -28.98 -2.82
C LEU A 131 6.47 -29.24 -4.30
N LEU A 132 5.40 -28.67 -4.84
CA LEU A 132 5.11 -28.75 -6.27
C LEU A 132 6.25 -28.15 -7.10
N MET A 133 6.78 -26.99 -6.71
CA MET A 133 7.93 -26.37 -7.38
C MET A 133 9.18 -27.25 -7.31
N LEU A 134 9.53 -27.79 -6.13
CA LEU A 134 10.70 -28.65 -5.95
C LEU A 134 10.58 -29.96 -6.75
N ARG A 135 9.38 -30.55 -6.81
CA ARG A 135 9.15 -31.83 -7.48
C ARG A 135 9.10 -31.71 -9.00
N THR A 136 8.62 -30.58 -9.51
CA THR A 136 8.33 -30.41 -10.94
C THR A 136 9.29 -29.46 -11.66
N GLY A 137 10.05 -28.64 -10.91
CA GLY A 137 10.88 -27.57 -11.48
C GLY A 137 10.07 -26.41 -12.09
N THR A 138 8.74 -26.42 -11.98
CA THR A 138 7.88 -25.38 -12.54
C THR A 138 7.71 -24.21 -11.57
N VAL A 139 7.43 -23.02 -12.12
CA VAL A 139 7.25 -21.79 -11.34
C VAL A 139 5.82 -21.30 -11.46
N PRO A 140 5.13 -20.99 -10.34
CA PRO A 140 3.77 -20.47 -10.38
C PRO A 140 3.73 -19.03 -10.91
N PRO A 141 2.60 -18.58 -11.48
CA PRO A 141 2.38 -17.19 -11.84
C PRO A 141 2.63 -16.24 -10.67
N GLY A 142 3.26 -15.10 -10.96
CA GLY A 142 3.64 -14.10 -9.95
C GLY A 142 4.97 -14.38 -9.25
N ARG A 143 5.63 -15.51 -9.55
CA ARG A 143 7.00 -15.83 -9.11
C ARG A 143 7.92 -15.94 -10.32
N THR A 144 9.21 -15.66 -10.13
CA THR A 144 10.20 -15.63 -11.22
C THR A 144 11.39 -16.55 -10.97
N LYS A 145 11.57 -17.06 -9.73
CA LYS A 145 12.68 -17.95 -9.37
C LYS A 145 12.23 -19.39 -9.15
N VAL A 146 12.87 -20.32 -9.87
CA VAL A 146 12.81 -21.76 -9.57
C VAL A 146 13.48 -22.01 -8.23
N LEU A 147 12.89 -22.85 -7.37
CA LEU A 147 13.55 -23.28 -6.15
C LEU A 147 14.66 -24.28 -6.52
N ARG A 148 15.91 -23.97 -6.20
CA ARG A 148 17.01 -24.95 -6.16
C ARG A 148 17.09 -25.50 -4.73
N ASP A 149 17.49 -26.76 -4.56
CA ASP A 149 17.60 -27.37 -3.24
C ASP A 149 18.36 -26.45 -2.28
N PRO A 150 17.82 -26.19 -1.07
CA PRO A 150 18.49 -25.33 -0.11
C PRO A 150 19.80 -25.99 0.33
N LYS A 151 20.90 -25.22 0.36
CA LYS A 151 22.05 -25.59 1.19
C LYS A 151 21.52 -25.76 2.63
N PRO A 152 21.92 -26.81 3.36
CA PRO A 152 21.43 -27.03 4.71
C PRO A 152 21.91 -25.90 5.61
N ASP A 153 21.02 -24.99 5.98
CA ASP A 153 21.24 -24.07 7.09
C ASP A 153 21.04 -24.82 8.42
N PRO A 154 21.81 -24.49 9.47
CA PRO A 154 21.80 -25.20 10.74
C PRO A 154 20.40 -25.20 11.36
N VAL A 155 19.96 -26.41 11.71
CA VAL A 155 18.64 -26.71 12.25
C VAL A 155 18.52 -26.23 13.69
N VAL A 156 17.74 -25.19 13.93
CA VAL A 156 17.12 -24.94 15.24
C VAL A 156 15.67 -25.45 15.23
N PRO A 157 15.21 -26.19 16.26
CA PRO A 157 13.84 -26.71 16.33
C PRO A 157 12.80 -25.61 16.55
N ILE A 158 11.82 -25.49 15.63
CA ILE A 158 10.81 -24.41 15.58
C ILE A 158 9.48 -24.86 16.21
N TRP A 159 9.50 -25.47 17.39
CA TRP A 159 8.26 -25.88 18.07
C TRP A 159 8.04 -25.24 19.45
N ASP A 160 9.01 -24.48 19.97
CA ASP A 160 8.89 -23.73 21.23
C ASP A 160 9.00 -22.21 21.06
N ILE A 161 8.71 -21.68 19.87
CA ILE A 161 8.63 -20.22 19.70
C ILE A 161 7.14 -19.86 19.63
N PRO A 162 6.59 -19.18 20.66
CA PRO A 162 5.38 -18.37 20.51
C PRO A 162 5.52 -17.47 19.27
N VAL A 163 4.45 -16.88 18.74
CA VAL A 163 4.67 -15.61 18.00
C VAL A 163 5.50 -14.75 18.97
N PRO A 164 6.73 -14.31 18.63
CA PRO A 164 7.61 -13.73 19.64
C PRO A 164 6.88 -12.61 20.37
N ASP A 165 6.65 -12.81 21.67
CA ASP A 165 6.39 -11.74 22.64
C ASP A 165 7.69 -11.01 22.98
N ASP A 166 8.82 -11.40 22.37
CA ASP A 166 9.99 -10.53 22.30
C ASP A 166 9.51 -9.18 21.75
N PRO A 167 9.85 -8.06 22.42
CA PRO A 167 9.51 -6.75 21.89
C PRO A 167 9.99 -6.75 20.44
N ILE A 168 9.05 -6.52 19.52
CA ILE A 168 9.34 -5.99 18.18
C ILE A 168 10.54 -5.10 18.40
N PRO A 169 11.73 -5.36 17.77
CA PRO A 169 12.97 -4.67 18.11
C PRO A 169 12.60 -3.23 18.31
N GLU A 170 12.74 -2.77 19.57
CA GLU A 170 12.12 -1.55 20.13
C GLU A 170 11.80 -0.66 18.96
N PHE A 171 10.50 -0.54 18.62
CA PHE A 171 10.02 0.19 17.45
C PHE A 171 11.03 1.29 17.18
N ILE A 172 11.87 1.16 16.14
CA ILE A 172 12.76 2.27 15.84
C ILE A 172 11.78 3.38 15.57
N GLU A 173 11.74 4.33 16.51
CA GLU A 173 10.83 5.45 16.57
C GLU A 173 11.19 6.29 15.35
N PHE A 174 10.69 5.91 14.19
CA PHE A 174 10.78 6.71 12.99
C PHE A 174 9.75 7.82 13.17
N GLY A 175 10.07 8.78 14.02
CA GLY A 175 9.42 10.08 13.99
C GLY A 175 9.78 10.69 12.64
N TYR A 176 8.79 11.13 11.88
CA TYR A 176 9.04 12.04 10.78
C TYR A 176 8.71 13.45 11.26
N ARG A 177 9.66 14.36 11.07
CA ARG A 177 9.45 15.78 11.32
C ARG A 177 9.33 16.50 9.99
N PHE A 178 8.33 17.37 9.87
CA PHE A 178 8.26 18.29 8.75
C PHE A 178 9.47 19.25 8.80
N LYS A 179 10.23 19.33 7.71
CA LYS A 179 11.39 20.21 7.62
C LYS A 179 11.08 21.44 6.79
N THR A 180 10.58 21.24 5.58
CA THR A 180 10.22 22.31 4.64
C THR A 180 9.40 21.74 3.49
N SER A 181 8.90 22.62 2.63
CA SER A 181 8.23 22.26 1.38
C SER A 181 8.58 23.23 0.26
N GLU A 182 8.74 22.71 -0.95
CA GLU A 182 8.83 23.51 -2.17
C GLU A 182 7.75 23.10 -3.16
N GLY A 183 7.35 24.01 -4.04
CA GLY A 183 6.30 23.72 -4.99
C GLY A 183 5.83 24.93 -5.78
N VAL A 184 4.98 24.65 -6.75
CA VAL A 184 4.33 25.64 -7.59
C VAL A 184 2.84 25.36 -7.57
N SER A 185 2.05 26.42 -7.37
CA SER A 185 0.60 26.38 -7.46
C SER A 185 0.14 27.38 -8.49
N ILE A 186 -0.79 26.96 -9.35
CA ILE A 186 -1.46 27.82 -10.32
C ILE A 186 -2.96 27.66 -10.08
N SER A 187 -3.64 28.77 -9.84
CA SER A 187 -5.07 28.77 -9.58
C SER A 187 -5.79 29.83 -10.41
N LEU A 188 -7.01 29.48 -10.82
CA LEU A 188 -8.04 30.36 -11.34
C LEU A 188 -9.12 30.51 -10.26
N SER A 189 -10.02 31.48 -10.43
CA SER A 189 -11.11 31.80 -9.48
C SER A 189 -11.90 30.60 -8.91
N LYS A 190 -11.98 29.47 -9.64
CA LYS A 190 -12.76 28.28 -9.27
C LYS A 190 -11.95 26.99 -9.10
N GLY A 191 -10.65 26.98 -9.40
CA GLY A 191 -9.86 25.75 -9.37
C GLY A 191 -8.39 25.97 -9.66
N GLY A 192 -7.57 25.00 -9.29
CA GLY A 192 -6.12 25.10 -9.43
C GLY A 192 -5.42 23.76 -9.42
N VAL A 193 -4.15 23.80 -9.79
CA VAL A 193 -3.24 22.67 -9.76
C VAL A 193 -2.02 23.04 -8.94
N THR A 194 -1.55 22.11 -8.13
CA THR A 194 -0.37 22.30 -7.30
C THR A 194 0.52 21.08 -7.42
N ALA A 195 1.82 21.30 -7.52
CA ALA A 195 2.80 20.22 -7.43
C ALA A 195 4.01 20.69 -6.63
N GLY A 196 4.68 19.76 -5.94
CA GLY A 196 5.81 20.12 -5.11
C GLY A 196 6.48 18.93 -4.44
N VAL A 197 7.40 19.26 -3.54
CA VAL A 197 8.18 18.32 -2.74
C VAL A 197 8.02 18.65 -1.27
N LEU A 198 7.62 17.66 -0.48
CA LEU A 198 7.68 17.69 0.97
C LEU A 198 9.02 17.12 1.43
N HIS A 199 9.72 17.89 2.26
CA HIS A 199 10.96 17.47 2.87
C HIS A 199 10.67 17.04 4.31
N LEU A 200 10.83 15.75 4.57
CA LEU A 200 10.63 15.16 5.89
C LEU A 200 11.97 14.71 6.45
N GLU A 201 12.27 15.10 7.68
CA GLU A 201 13.44 14.62 8.38
C GLU A 201 13.07 13.39 9.21
N GLU A 202 13.78 12.29 8.96
CA GLU A 202 13.70 11.08 9.75
C GLU A 202 14.47 11.30 11.07
N THR A 203 13.76 11.22 12.19
CA THR A 203 14.28 11.68 13.50
C THR A 203 15.43 10.80 14.01
N SER A 204 15.50 9.53 13.59
CA SER A 204 16.49 8.55 14.04
C SER A 204 17.88 8.77 13.43
N ASN A 205 17.95 9.19 12.15
CA ASN A 205 19.21 9.29 11.40
C ASN A 205 19.43 10.70 10.79
N ARG A 206 18.50 11.64 11.03
CA ARG A 206 18.48 13.01 10.47
C ARG A 206 18.55 13.05 8.94
N THR A 207 18.18 11.97 8.28
CA THR A 207 18.13 11.95 6.82
C THR A 207 16.89 12.70 6.34
N VAL A 208 17.06 13.49 5.28
CA VAL A 208 15.95 14.23 4.69
C VAL A 208 15.40 13.42 3.52
N MET A 209 14.18 12.94 3.70
CA MET A 209 13.39 12.30 2.66
C MET A 209 12.67 13.34 1.81
N LYS A 210 12.55 13.06 0.52
CA LYS A 210 11.81 13.87 -0.44
C LYS A 210 10.56 13.11 -0.90
N LEU A 211 9.39 13.66 -0.63
CA LEU A 211 8.11 13.13 -1.11
C LEU A 211 7.51 14.10 -2.11
N ASN A 212 7.34 13.63 -3.34
CA ASN A 212 6.75 14.43 -4.41
C ASN A 212 5.22 14.34 -4.32
N TYR A 213 4.55 15.48 -4.44
CA TYR A 213 3.10 15.54 -4.52
C TYR A 213 2.61 16.30 -5.74
N ALA A 214 1.45 15.89 -6.21
CA ALA A 214 0.62 16.63 -7.15
C ALA A 214 -0.81 16.66 -6.59
N ALA A 215 -1.53 17.75 -6.82
CA ALA A 215 -2.89 17.93 -6.37
C ALA A 215 -3.70 18.77 -7.36
N ILE A 216 -4.99 18.44 -7.46
CA ILE A 216 -5.97 19.20 -8.23
C ILE A 216 -7.02 19.67 -7.25
N GLY A 217 -7.24 20.99 -7.22
CA GLY A 217 -8.08 21.65 -6.25
C GLY A 217 -9.22 22.42 -6.86
N VAL A 218 -10.31 22.49 -6.11
CA VAL A 218 -11.40 23.43 -6.31
C VAL A 218 -11.37 24.44 -5.16
N GLY A 219 -11.62 25.70 -5.47
CA GLY A 219 -11.53 26.77 -4.48
C GLY A 219 -12.36 27.96 -4.91
N LEU A 220 -12.68 28.82 -3.95
CA LEU A 220 -13.31 30.11 -4.23
C LEU A 220 -12.29 31.20 -3.91
N SER A 221 -11.86 31.92 -4.95
CA SER A 221 -11.06 33.13 -4.80
C SER A 221 -11.77 34.30 -5.49
N PRO A 222 -11.80 35.50 -4.87
CA PRO A 222 -12.26 36.72 -5.54
C PRO A 222 -11.29 37.17 -6.64
N ILE A 223 -10.15 36.50 -6.80
CA ILE A 223 -9.10 36.86 -7.75
C ILE A 223 -9.18 35.93 -8.96
N PRO A 224 -9.15 36.48 -10.19
CA PRO A 224 -9.37 35.70 -11.40
C PRO A 224 -8.28 34.66 -11.64
N ALA A 225 -7.02 34.96 -11.29
CA ALA A 225 -5.89 34.05 -11.38
C ALA A 225 -4.81 34.39 -10.34
N ALA A 226 -4.16 33.37 -9.80
CA ALA A 226 -3.01 33.51 -8.91
C ALA A 226 -1.97 32.43 -9.21
N ALA A 227 -0.70 32.81 -9.07
CA ALA A 227 0.43 31.89 -9.15
C ALA A 227 1.26 32.05 -7.88
N GLU A 228 1.53 30.92 -7.22
CA GLU A 228 2.28 30.87 -5.97
C GLU A 228 3.48 29.95 -6.16
N ARG A 229 4.60 30.34 -5.56
CA ARG A 229 5.82 29.54 -5.52
C ARG A 229 6.28 29.43 -4.08
N SER A 230 6.57 28.20 -3.67
CA SER A 230 7.24 27.89 -2.40
C SER A 230 8.63 27.35 -2.69
N THR A 231 9.63 27.82 -1.95
CA THR A 231 11.01 27.35 -2.03
C THR A 231 11.48 26.88 -0.65
N THR A 232 12.52 26.04 -0.60
CA THR A 232 12.97 25.40 0.65
C THR A 232 13.51 26.38 1.70
N ASP A 233 13.91 27.58 1.29
CA ASP A 233 14.37 28.70 2.10
C ASP A 233 13.23 29.53 2.70
N MET A 234 11.98 29.31 2.28
CA MET A 234 10.83 29.99 2.87
C MET A 234 10.56 29.48 4.29
N PRO A 235 10.32 30.37 5.27
CA PRO A 235 9.95 29.97 6.61
C PRO A 235 8.66 29.13 6.56
N SER A 236 8.79 27.86 6.89
CA SER A 236 7.66 26.95 7.06
C SER A 236 7.85 26.17 8.34
N VAL A 237 6.77 26.05 9.11
CA VAL A 237 6.73 25.22 10.31
C VAL A 237 5.58 24.26 10.15
N GLY A 238 5.83 22.99 10.46
CA GLY A 238 4.80 21.98 10.36
C GLY A 238 4.97 20.89 11.39
N SER A 239 3.87 20.18 11.64
CA SER A 239 3.83 19.03 12.51
C SER A 239 3.10 17.89 11.80
N ILE A 240 3.63 16.68 11.98
CA ILE A 240 2.95 15.47 11.56
C ILE A 240 2.20 14.94 12.77
N ILE A 241 0.88 15.05 12.72
CA ILE A 241 -0.03 14.58 13.77
C ILE A 241 -0.58 13.24 13.35
N ARG A 242 -0.39 12.23 14.20
CA ARG A 242 -0.95 10.91 13.99
C ARG A 242 -2.45 10.90 14.31
N ASN A 243 -3.23 10.16 13.53
CA ASN A 243 -4.58 9.81 13.95
C ASN A 243 -4.53 8.68 15.01
N ARG A 244 -5.03 8.98 16.22
CA ARG A 244 -5.05 8.07 17.37
C ARG A 244 -5.93 6.84 17.15
N LEU A 245 -6.89 6.88 16.22
CA LEU A 245 -7.77 5.76 15.91
C LEU A 245 -7.03 4.54 15.35
N TYR A 246 -5.83 4.73 14.79
CA TYR A 246 -5.04 3.66 14.19
C TYR A 246 -4.03 3.01 15.14
N GLY A 247 -4.07 3.32 16.44
CA GLY A 247 -3.60 2.45 17.53
C GLY A 247 -2.15 1.93 17.48
N ARG A 248 -1.19 2.63 16.83
CA ARG A 248 0.24 2.34 16.99
C ARG A 248 0.96 3.51 17.66
N ASP A 249 2.18 3.28 18.11
CA ASP A 249 3.02 4.32 18.73
C ASP A 249 3.89 5.06 17.70
N ALA A 250 4.41 4.37 16.67
CA ALA A 250 5.27 4.97 15.64
C ALA A 250 4.55 5.25 14.30
N LEU A 251 4.94 6.34 13.62
CA LEU A 251 4.40 6.82 12.34
C LEU A 251 5.22 6.21 11.20
N THR A 252 4.59 5.49 10.27
CA THR A 252 5.31 4.81 9.18
C THR A 252 5.23 5.61 7.89
N LEU A 253 6.15 5.34 6.96
CA LEU A 253 6.16 5.94 5.62
C LEU A 253 4.85 5.71 4.84
N ASN A 254 4.16 4.60 5.13
CA ASN A 254 2.85 4.29 4.54
C ASN A 254 1.71 5.13 5.15
N ASP A 255 1.88 5.61 6.38
CA ASP A 255 0.91 6.51 7.02
C ASP A 255 0.99 7.93 6.42
N ILE A 256 2.08 8.24 5.69
CA ILE A 256 2.37 9.54 5.08
C ILE A 256 2.45 9.51 3.54
N THR A 257 2.23 8.38 2.88
CA THR A 257 2.24 8.27 1.40
C THR A 257 0.95 7.67 0.86
N GLY A 258 0.63 7.92 -0.41
CA GLY A 258 -0.62 7.56 -1.06
C GLY A 258 -1.50 8.77 -1.36
N PHE A 259 -2.80 8.56 -1.51
CA PHE A 259 -3.74 9.65 -1.70
C PHE A 259 -3.77 10.57 -0.48
N CYS A 260 -3.85 11.86 -0.74
CA CYS A 260 -3.97 12.88 0.28
C CYS A 260 -5.09 13.86 -0.06
N LEU A 261 -5.63 14.49 0.99
CA LEU A 261 -6.53 15.62 0.88
C LEU A 261 -5.83 16.83 1.43
N ILE A 262 -5.77 17.90 0.66
CA ILE A 262 -5.06 19.12 1.00
C ILE A 262 -6.11 20.20 1.19
N TYR A 263 -6.23 20.72 2.41
CA TYR A 263 -7.03 21.89 2.73
C TYR A 263 -6.08 23.06 2.92
N GLN A 264 -6.21 24.09 2.09
CA GLN A 264 -5.36 25.26 2.16
C GLN A 264 -6.22 26.51 2.39
N GLY A 265 -5.84 27.28 3.41
CA GLY A 265 -6.31 28.64 3.63
C GLY A 265 -5.15 29.60 3.36
N VAL A 266 -5.35 30.54 2.44
CA VAL A 266 -4.37 31.61 2.17
C VAL A 266 -4.91 32.91 2.76
N PHE A 267 -4.10 33.56 3.59
CA PHE A 267 -4.44 34.84 4.20
C PHE A 267 -3.32 35.83 3.90
N VAL A 268 -3.65 36.85 3.09
CA VAL A 268 -2.74 37.97 2.87
C VAL A 268 -3.11 39.10 3.83
N SER A 269 -2.24 39.36 4.80
CA SER A 269 -2.12 40.69 5.40
C SER A 269 -1.59 41.61 4.32
N GLY A 270 -2.15 42.81 4.12
CA GLY A 270 -1.89 43.73 3.00
C GLY A 270 -0.47 44.28 2.83
N VAL A 271 0.56 43.56 3.27
CA VAL A 271 1.98 43.84 3.10
C VAL A 271 2.67 42.53 2.71
N ASN A 272 3.36 42.55 1.58
CA ASN A 272 4.24 41.46 1.14
C ASN A 272 5.28 41.23 2.25
N PRO A 273 5.43 40.00 2.81
CA PRO A 273 4.95 38.72 2.27
C PRO A 273 3.62 38.20 2.87
N GLY A 274 2.87 37.45 2.05
CA GLY A 274 1.61 36.78 2.42
C GLY A 274 1.83 35.49 3.22
N GLY A 275 0.82 35.04 3.96
CA GLY A 275 0.86 33.81 4.76
C GLY A 275 -0.11 32.74 4.24
N TYR A 276 0.24 31.47 4.42
CA TYR A 276 -0.65 30.34 4.18
C TYR A 276 -0.67 29.38 5.36
N GLY A 277 -1.81 28.75 5.58
CA GLY A 277 -1.97 27.60 6.45
C GLY A 277 -2.54 26.43 5.64
N THR A 278 -1.84 25.30 5.65
CA THR A 278 -2.26 24.10 4.93
C THR A 278 -2.36 22.92 5.89
N ILE A 279 -3.45 22.17 5.79
CA ILE A 279 -3.62 20.88 6.44
C ILE A 279 -3.69 19.82 5.35
N MET A 280 -2.72 18.92 5.32
CA MET A 280 -2.72 17.74 4.46
C MET A 280 -3.13 16.52 5.26
N LEU A 281 -4.22 15.86 4.88
CA LEU A 281 -4.64 14.57 5.39
C LEU A 281 -4.00 13.50 4.51
N LEU A 282 -3.16 12.65 5.09
CA LEU A 282 -2.32 11.71 4.35
C LEU A 282 -2.84 10.27 4.44
N SER A 283 -2.50 9.48 3.41
CA SER A 283 -2.85 8.06 3.32
C SER A 283 -4.37 7.83 3.47
N VAL A 284 -5.14 8.60 2.70
CA VAL A 284 -6.60 8.48 2.63
C VAL A 284 -6.93 7.29 1.72
N GLY A 285 -7.81 6.40 2.17
CA GLY A 285 -8.22 5.25 1.36
C GLY A 285 -8.89 5.67 0.05
N SER A 286 -8.57 5.02 -1.06
CA SER A 286 -9.09 5.35 -2.40
C SER A 286 -10.62 5.42 -2.45
N GLY A 287 -11.34 4.55 -1.74
CA GLY A 287 -12.80 4.56 -1.68
C GLY A 287 -13.41 5.83 -1.04
N LEU A 288 -12.70 6.49 -0.13
CA LEU A 288 -13.14 7.76 0.47
C LEU A 288 -12.85 8.97 -0.44
N VAL A 289 -11.80 8.89 -1.27
CA VAL A 289 -11.50 9.91 -2.28
C VAL A 289 -12.65 10.01 -3.28
N TYR A 290 -13.20 8.88 -3.74
CA TYR A 290 -14.38 8.85 -4.62
C TYR A 290 -15.64 9.40 -3.94
N ALA A 291 -15.82 9.16 -2.63
CA ALA A 291 -16.95 9.72 -1.88
C ALA A 291 -16.89 11.25 -1.75
N TYR A 292 -15.68 11.82 -1.62
CA TYR A 292 -15.48 13.28 -1.64
C TYR A 292 -15.72 13.87 -3.04
N GLY A 293 -15.30 13.16 -4.11
CA GLY A 293 -15.61 13.55 -5.49
C GLY A 293 -17.12 13.63 -5.78
N ALA A 294 -17.93 12.79 -5.12
CA ALA A 294 -19.39 12.83 -5.20
C ALA A 294 -20.03 13.90 -4.28
N THR A 295 -19.32 14.38 -3.25
CA THR A 295 -19.84 15.35 -2.28
C THR A 295 -19.31 16.75 -2.63
N VAL A 296 -19.89 17.35 -3.66
CA VAL A 296 -19.63 18.76 -4.02
C VAL A 296 -20.11 19.67 -2.89
N LEU A 297 -19.21 20.54 -2.45
CA LEU A 297 -19.37 21.66 -1.51
C LEU A 297 -20.77 22.29 -1.52
N THR A 298 -21.67 21.81 -0.66
CA THR A 298 -22.84 22.58 -0.23
C THR A 298 -22.33 23.72 0.64
N GLY A 299 -22.40 24.93 0.10
CA GLY A 299 -21.65 26.09 0.58
C GLY A 299 -21.91 26.52 2.03
N GLY A 300 -20.93 27.27 2.57
CA GLY A 300 -21.10 28.06 3.78
C GLY A 300 -19.90 28.06 4.71
N TYR A 301 -19.13 29.14 4.68
CA TYR A 301 -18.29 29.67 5.77
C TYR A 301 -17.30 28.73 6.48
N GLY A 302 -16.08 28.66 5.93
CA GLY A 302 -14.95 29.38 6.54
C GLY A 302 -14.50 28.99 7.95
N VAL A 303 -14.57 27.72 8.31
CA VAL A 303 -13.68 27.12 9.30
C VAL A 303 -13.06 25.91 8.61
N VAL A 304 -11.77 25.65 8.79
CA VAL A 304 -11.13 24.40 8.37
C VAL A 304 -11.65 23.27 9.26
N ALA A 305 -12.97 23.05 9.22
CA ALA A 305 -13.63 21.90 9.78
C ALA A 305 -13.35 20.77 8.80
N VAL A 306 -12.19 20.14 8.95
CA VAL A 306 -11.98 18.81 8.40
C VAL A 306 -13.15 17.99 8.93
N PRO A 307 -14.07 17.49 8.09
CA PRO A 307 -15.21 16.73 8.61
C PRO A 307 -14.65 15.59 9.45
N ALA A 308 -15.18 15.37 10.65
CA ALA A 308 -14.66 14.35 11.57
C ALA A 308 -14.55 12.96 10.90
N ILE A 309 -15.43 12.69 9.94
CA ILE A 309 -15.41 11.51 9.06
C ILE A 309 -14.12 11.44 8.23
N VAL A 310 -13.70 12.54 7.61
CA VAL A 310 -12.48 12.59 6.78
C VAL A 310 -11.23 12.51 7.66
N ALA A 311 -11.19 13.24 8.79
CA ALA A 311 -10.09 13.15 9.76
C ALA A 311 -9.96 11.73 10.34
N SER A 312 -11.07 11.04 10.58
CA SER A 312 -11.05 9.66 11.10
C SER A 312 -10.46 8.64 10.11
N SER A 313 -10.43 8.99 8.82
CA SER A 313 -10.04 8.11 7.72
C SER A 313 -8.58 8.26 7.24
N CYS A 314 -7.90 9.33 7.65
CA CYS A 314 -6.49 9.52 7.34
C CYS A 314 -5.61 8.93 8.45
N HIS A 315 -4.50 8.29 8.08
CA HIS A 315 -3.57 7.70 9.04
C HIS A 315 -2.74 8.78 9.75
N SER A 316 -2.42 9.86 9.03
CA SER A 316 -1.71 11.01 9.57
C SER A 316 -2.16 12.32 8.93
N MET A 317 -1.84 13.41 9.61
CA MET A 317 -2.14 14.77 9.18
C MET A 317 -0.84 15.58 9.23
N VAL A 318 -0.60 16.41 8.22
CA VAL A 318 0.48 17.39 8.21
C VAL A 318 -0.16 18.77 8.27
N GLY A 319 -0.03 19.42 9.42
CA GLY A 319 -0.33 20.85 9.53
C GLY A 319 0.93 21.63 9.19
N MET A 320 0.84 22.59 8.29
CA MET A 320 1.95 23.48 7.92
C MET A 320 1.46 24.92 7.82
N ILE A 321 2.31 25.85 8.27
CA ILE A 321 2.11 27.28 8.12
C ILE A 321 3.39 27.81 7.49
N GLY A 322 3.25 28.67 6.48
CA GLY A 322 4.40 29.26 5.83
C GLY A 322 4.11 30.64 5.26
N ILE A 323 5.19 31.26 4.83
CA ILE A 323 5.18 32.55 4.15
C ILE A 323 5.37 32.29 2.66
N ASN A 324 4.54 32.87 1.80
CA ASN A 324 4.69 32.76 0.36
C ASN A 324 5.04 34.12 -0.27
N ASN A 325 5.80 34.05 -1.38
CA ASN A 325 5.96 35.17 -2.29
C ASN A 325 4.99 34.94 -3.45
N GLY A 326 3.83 35.59 -3.40
CA GLY A 326 2.75 35.38 -4.35
C GLY A 326 1.90 36.63 -4.54
N SER A 327 1.01 36.57 -5.53
CA SER A 327 -0.04 37.57 -5.71
C SER A 327 -0.86 37.66 -4.41
N PRO A 328 -1.40 38.85 -4.05
CA PRO A 328 -2.39 38.93 -2.97
C PRO A 328 -3.47 37.88 -3.27
N ASN A 329 -3.84 37.03 -2.30
CA ASN A 329 -4.89 36.04 -2.47
C ASN A 329 -5.58 35.80 -1.14
N VAL A 330 -6.91 35.82 -1.14
CA VAL A 330 -7.73 35.44 0.01
C VAL A 330 -8.64 34.34 -0.48
N GLY A 331 -8.42 33.13 -0.01
CA GLY A 331 -9.14 31.98 -0.54
C GLY A 331 -9.04 30.77 0.38
N VAL A 332 -10.09 29.95 0.30
CA VAL A 332 -10.10 28.61 0.88
C VAL A 332 -10.22 27.62 -0.29
N SER A 333 -9.32 26.65 -0.32
CA SER A 333 -9.30 25.60 -1.33
C SER A 333 -9.21 24.22 -0.69
N GLY A 334 -9.84 23.25 -1.35
CA GLY A 334 -9.69 21.84 -1.07
C GLY A 334 -9.16 21.15 -2.32
N ALA A 335 -8.12 20.34 -2.17
CA ALA A 335 -7.51 19.60 -3.26
C ALA A 335 -7.37 18.13 -2.93
N ILE A 336 -7.54 17.30 -3.96
CA ILE A 336 -7.20 15.89 -3.90
C ILE A 336 -5.81 15.76 -4.50
N GLY A 337 -4.93 15.07 -3.80
CA GLY A 337 -3.57 14.86 -4.24
C GLY A 337 -3.10 13.42 -4.08
N TYR A 338 -1.92 13.18 -4.60
CA TYR A 338 -1.18 11.95 -4.39
C TYR A 338 0.24 12.31 -3.95
N LEU A 339 0.69 11.70 -2.86
CA LEU A 339 1.99 11.93 -2.24
C LEU A 339 2.82 10.65 -2.26
N GLY A 340 4.05 10.70 -2.74
CA GLY A 340 4.93 9.53 -2.73
C GLY A 340 6.30 9.74 -3.36
N PHE A 341 7.10 8.68 -3.39
CA PHE A 341 8.40 8.68 -4.09
C PHE A 341 8.24 8.68 -5.61
N GLY A 342 9.35 8.89 -6.33
CA GLY A 342 9.39 8.80 -7.80
C GLY A 342 8.98 10.10 -8.51
N ASP A 343 8.67 10.03 -9.80
CA ASP A 343 8.44 11.19 -10.66
C ASP A 343 7.04 11.83 -10.46
N VAL A 344 6.91 13.14 -10.64
CA VAL A 344 5.65 13.89 -10.48
C VAL A 344 4.62 13.50 -11.56
N GLY A 345 5.06 13.20 -12.78
CA GLY A 345 4.21 12.76 -13.89
C GLY A 345 3.42 11.49 -13.55
N GLU A 346 4.04 10.53 -12.86
CA GLU A 346 3.35 9.32 -12.41
C GLU A 346 2.21 9.63 -11.42
N LYS A 347 2.35 10.67 -10.58
CA LYS A 347 1.25 11.11 -9.70
C LYS A 347 0.14 11.78 -10.49
N ILE A 348 0.49 12.59 -11.48
CA ILE A 348 -0.48 13.26 -12.35
C ILE A 348 -1.32 12.21 -13.09
N ASP A 349 -0.70 11.14 -13.60
CA ASP A 349 -1.43 10.08 -14.30
C ASP A 349 -2.36 9.29 -13.37
N LYS A 350 -1.94 9.07 -12.12
CA LYS A 350 -2.83 8.51 -11.07
C LYS A 350 -4.02 9.41 -10.75
N LEU A 351 -3.85 10.73 -10.80
CA LEU A 351 -4.93 11.70 -10.60
C LEU A 351 -5.87 11.78 -11.81
N LYS A 352 -5.35 11.73 -13.04
CA LYS A 352 -6.18 11.71 -14.27
C LYS A 352 -7.12 10.52 -14.30
N GLY A 353 -6.62 9.32 -13.98
CA GLY A 353 -7.46 8.12 -13.91
C GLY A 353 -8.61 8.19 -12.89
N LEU A 354 -8.61 9.18 -12.00
CA LEU A 354 -9.67 9.48 -11.04
C LEU A 354 -10.72 10.47 -11.57
N VAL A 355 -10.31 11.36 -12.49
CA VAL A 355 -11.20 12.32 -13.15
C VAL A 355 -11.94 11.67 -14.32
N ASP A 356 -11.29 10.70 -14.97
CA ASP A 356 -11.82 10.00 -16.14
C ASP A 356 -12.76 8.82 -15.79
N ALA A 357 -12.92 8.50 -14.50
CA ALA A 357 -13.68 7.35 -13.98
C ALA A 357 -15.04 7.75 -13.38
#